data_AF-A0A0C2ZF28-F1
#
_entry.id   AF-A0A0C2ZF28-F1
#
_cell.length_a   1.000
_cell.length_b   1.000
_cell.length_c   1.000
_cell.angle_alpha   90.00
_cell.angle_beta   90.00
_cell.angle_gamma   90.00
#
_symmetry.space_group_name_H-M   'P 1'
#
loop_
_entity.id
_entity.type
_entity.pdbx_description
1 polymer ?
#
loop_
_entity_poly.entity_id
_entity_poly.type
_entity_poly.pdbx_seq_one_letter_code
_entity_poly.pdbx_strand_id
1 'polypeptide(L)'
;MLQKYIQNNLENLQFNFLTIIISLMIAPLFAGIFGKYLYFSQKYSEFTVGTITFLGVSKNADYMIMIGFAVGFVLTFVLSNKVLNRLEEHEKDKFNALALYSMIPATIWIGSLFFTKELSLDLLILSSTLLVLLLLVYIFVTKQSDEIFLYSIIGTFFILLSVMGLHVFFNRYFAQSSQWLLSFQNPYLSIKFFKYFSVIFILNVLIYCKFFDYKKNILLISQIFIPLIFMMLIPSSFLKDGAAIQIYPIDKNLYLFVGVLIFISYIFYTRRFFNNGLKIWDSMPTFNAIAILFLLKSAITNIPSVSADDYHFGEFLLPYWSLIEFHSLPFVDLVPARGLINYMDGFLANLFFDLKASYFHYIYNFLLLFYVAILFYIVRVYFGFIVAFFVTLLFPNWNLGVSGIDIFNTVLLLILFFEFLSKNYKRFLLWSLVIVTVSILS
;
A
#
# COMPACT_ATOMS: atom_id res chain seq x y z
N MET A 1 42.62 27.51 -11.32
CA MET A 1 41.98 28.38 -10.30
C MET A 1 40.53 28.69 -10.67
N LEU A 2 40.24 29.16 -11.89
CA LEU A 2 38.87 29.44 -12.37
C LEU A 2 37.95 28.20 -12.39
N GLN A 3 38.43 27.04 -12.85
CA GLN A 3 37.68 25.78 -12.82
C GLN A 3 37.28 25.36 -11.40
N LYS A 4 38.21 25.49 -10.44
CA LYS A 4 37.97 25.18 -9.02
C LYS A 4 36.99 26.18 -8.37
N TYR A 5 37.01 27.43 -8.80
CA TYR A 5 36.06 28.47 -8.36
C TYR A 5 34.66 28.25 -8.93
N ILE A 6 34.55 27.89 -10.22
CA ILE A 6 33.28 27.56 -10.86
C ILE A 6 32.68 26.30 -10.25
N GLN A 7 33.50 25.28 -9.98
CA GLN A 7 33.06 24.04 -9.37
C GLN A 7 32.56 24.26 -7.93
N ASN A 8 33.31 24.98 -7.09
CA ASN A 8 32.85 25.36 -5.75
C ASN A 8 31.57 26.21 -5.75
N ASN A 9 31.39 27.10 -6.73
CA ASN A 9 30.18 27.93 -6.82
C ASN A 9 28.97 27.13 -7.33
N LEU A 10 29.16 26.20 -8.25
CA LEU A 10 28.10 25.29 -8.71
C LEU A 10 27.65 24.33 -7.61
N GLU A 11 28.59 23.80 -6.82
CA GLU A 11 28.30 22.96 -5.65
C GLU A 11 27.50 23.75 -4.60
N ASN A 12 27.92 24.99 -4.27
CA ASN A 12 27.17 25.86 -3.36
C ASN A 12 25.77 26.25 -3.91
N LEU A 13 25.60 26.37 -5.22
CA LEU A 13 24.31 26.62 -5.87
C LEU A 13 23.38 25.40 -5.81
N GLN A 14 23.90 24.19 -6.00
CA GLN A 14 23.12 22.95 -5.88
C GLN A 14 22.57 22.74 -4.46
N PHE A 15 23.38 23.03 -3.43
CA PHE A 15 22.91 22.94 -2.03
C PHE A 15 21.78 23.94 -1.74
N ASN A 16 21.86 25.16 -2.28
CA ASN A 16 20.79 26.14 -2.13
C ASN A 16 19.49 25.71 -2.85
N PHE A 17 19.60 24.99 -3.97
CA PHE A 17 18.43 24.57 -4.73
C PHE A 17 17.58 23.54 -3.99
N LEU A 18 18.18 22.52 -3.36
CA LEU A 18 17.43 21.54 -2.59
C LEU A 18 16.75 22.18 -1.37
N THR A 19 17.43 23.08 -0.66
CA THR A 19 16.85 23.87 0.44
C THR A 19 15.61 24.62 -0.02
N ILE A 20 15.65 25.25 -1.20
CA ILE A 20 14.49 25.92 -1.80
C ILE A 20 13.35 24.93 -2.04
N ILE A 21 13.63 23.77 -2.65
CA ILE A 21 12.61 22.75 -2.92
C ILE A 21 11.98 22.25 -1.62
N ILE A 22 12.78 21.88 -0.61
CA ILE A 22 12.29 21.45 0.71
C ILE A 22 11.35 22.52 1.28
N SER A 23 11.74 23.78 1.19
CA SER A 23 10.97 24.90 1.73
C SER A 23 9.66 25.11 0.99
N LEU A 24 9.67 25.01 -0.35
CA LEU A 24 8.47 25.05 -1.19
C LEU A 24 7.51 23.88 -0.90
N MET A 25 8.06 22.69 -0.59
CA MET A 25 7.25 21.52 -0.27
C MET A 25 6.63 21.60 1.12
N ILE A 26 7.28 22.22 2.11
CA ILE A 26 6.74 22.34 3.47
C ILE A 26 5.79 23.55 3.61
N ALA A 27 6.04 24.65 2.89
CA ALA A 27 5.24 25.89 2.97
C ALA A 27 3.71 25.69 2.84
N PRO A 28 3.19 24.79 1.98
CA PRO A 28 1.75 24.48 1.91
C PRO A 28 1.14 23.97 3.22
N LEU A 29 1.89 23.27 4.08
CA LEU A 29 1.38 22.87 5.41
C LEU A 29 1.09 24.09 6.27
N PHE A 30 2.00 25.07 6.30
CA PHE A 30 1.80 26.29 7.05
C PHE A 30 0.66 27.12 6.48
N ALA A 31 0.57 27.21 5.14
CA ALA A 31 -0.55 27.84 4.46
C ALA A 31 -1.89 27.21 4.88
N GLY A 32 -1.97 25.87 4.92
CA GLY A 32 -3.15 25.14 5.37
C GLY A 32 -3.48 25.36 6.86
N ILE A 33 -2.47 25.38 7.74
CA ILE A 33 -2.67 25.66 9.17
C ILE A 33 -3.20 27.08 9.38
N PHE A 34 -2.59 28.08 8.72
CA PHE A 34 -2.99 29.47 8.83
C PHE A 34 -4.39 29.68 8.25
N GLY A 35 -4.64 29.17 7.04
CA GLY A 35 -5.94 29.25 6.38
C GLY A 35 -7.07 28.57 7.16
N LYS A 36 -6.78 27.49 7.90
CA LYS A 36 -7.79 26.75 8.65
C LYS A 36 -8.02 27.26 10.08
N TYR A 37 -6.96 27.62 10.79
CA TYR A 37 -7.02 27.89 12.23
C TYR A 37 -6.78 29.36 12.62
N LEU A 38 -6.20 30.17 11.73
CA LEU A 38 -5.81 31.55 12.03
C LEU A 38 -6.58 32.60 11.21
N TYR A 39 -7.64 32.20 10.50
CA TYR A 39 -8.50 33.18 9.83
C TYR A 39 -9.49 33.80 10.82
N PHE A 40 -9.68 35.11 10.70
CA PHE A 40 -10.67 35.86 11.46
C PHE A 40 -11.94 36.03 10.64
N SER A 41 -13.10 36.04 11.31
CA SER A 41 -14.38 36.25 10.63
C SER A 41 -14.35 37.59 9.87
N GLN A 42 -14.69 37.53 8.59
CA GLN A 42 -14.73 38.73 7.78
C GLN A 42 -15.98 39.52 8.16
N LYS A 43 -15.79 40.76 8.63
CA LYS A 43 -16.90 41.63 9.07
C LYS A 43 -17.83 42.04 7.92
N TYR A 44 -17.32 42.05 6.68
CA TYR A 44 -18.10 42.36 5.48
C TYR A 44 -17.80 41.34 4.38
N SER A 45 -18.60 40.27 4.30
CA SER A 45 -18.54 39.24 3.24
C SER A 45 -19.10 39.73 1.91
N GLU A 46 -19.88 40.81 1.90
CA GLU A 46 -20.53 41.36 0.69
C GLU A 46 -19.54 42.07 -0.25
N PHE A 47 -18.37 42.49 0.26
CA PHE A 47 -17.32 43.15 -0.55
C PHE A 47 -16.29 42.18 -1.15
N THR A 48 -16.46 40.85 -1.01
CA THR A 48 -15.66 39.89 -1.80
C THR A 48 -16.19 39.79 -3.22
N VAL A 49 -15.94 40.84 -4.00
CA VAL A 49 -16.08 40.81 -5.46
C VAL A 49 -14.78 40.25 -6.05
N GLY A 50 -14.89 39.19 -6.87
CA GLY A 50 -13.81 38.55 -7.61
C GLY A 50 -13.73 37.03 -7.44
N THR A 51 -13.56 36.31 -8.55
CA THR A 51 -13.38 34.85 -8.65
C THR A 51 -12.05 34.34 -8.09
N ILE A 52 -11.20 35.22 -7.57
CA ILE A 52 -9.88 34.88 -7.03
C ILE A 52 -9.98 34.76 -5.51
N THR A 53 -10.72 33.76 -5.04
CA THR A 53 -10.54 33.25 -3.68
C THR A 53 -10.26 31.77 -3.78
N PHE A 54 -9.19 31.28 -3.15
CA PHE A 54 -8.69 29.92 -3.36
C PHE A 54 -9.71 28.84 -2.94
N LEU A 55 -10.66 29.21 -2.08
CA LEU A 55 -11.66 28.28 -1.51
C LEU A 55 -13.08 28.85 -1.48
N GLY A 56 -13.35 30.03 -2.05
CA GLY A 56 -14.69 30.63 -2.01
C GLY A 56 -15.19 31.03 -0.60
N VAL A 57 -14.33 31.01 0.43
CA VAL A 57 -14.73 31.21 1.83
C VAL A 57 -14.62 32.69 2.24
N SER A 58 -13.43 33.30 2.13
CA SER A 58 -13.19 34.71 2.46
C SER A 58 -11.83 35.18 1.94
N LYS A 59 -11.68 36.47 1.60
CA LYS A 59 -10.37 37.04 1.22
C LYS A 59 -9.36 37.01 2.37
N ASN A 60 -9.84 37.09 3.61
CA ASN A 60 -8.99 36.94 4.79
C ASN A 60 -8.33 35.56 4.85
N ALA A 61 -9.06 34.50 4.50
CA ALA A 61 -8.48 33.16 4.43
C ALA A 61 -7.38 33.09 3.37
N ASP A 62 -7.56 33.72 2.21
CA ASP A 62 -6.53 33.77 1.16
C ASP A 62 -5.26 34.50 1.64
N TYR A 63 -5.41 35.65 2.31
CA TYR A 63 -4.27 36.35 2.89
C TYR A 63 -3.56 35.50 3.95
N MET A 64 -4.31 34.80 4.80
CA MET A 64 -3.71 33.90 5.80
C MET A 64 -2.99 32.72 5.16
N ILE A 65 -3.52 32.17 4.07
CA ILE A 65 -2.85 31.14 3.27
C ILE A 65 -1.53 31.69 2.71
N MET A 66 -1.53 32.88 2.11
CA MET A 66 -0.32 33.51 1.55
C MET A 66 0.72 33.82 2.64
N ILE A 67 0.29 34.39 3.77
CA ILE A 67 1.16 34.69 4.91
C ILE A 67 1.73 33.38 5.46
N GLY A 68 0.89 32.37 5.69
CA GLY A 68 1.31 31.06 6.16
C GLY A 68 2.32 30.42 5.22
N PHE A 69 2.10 30.51 3.91
CA PHE A 69 3.05 30.04 2.91
C PHE A 69 4.40 30.76 3.01
N ALA A 70 4.40 32.10 3.01
CA ALA A 70 5.63 32.90 3.07
C ALA A 70 6.42 32.65 4.36
N VAL A 71 5.74 32.64 5.51
CA VAL A 71 6.35 32.34 6.81
C VAL A 71 6.89 30.91 6.84
N GLY A 72 6.10 29.94 6.38
CA GLY A 72 6.51 28.54 6.29
C GLY A 72 7.75 28.37 5.43
N PHE A 73 7.78 29.00 4.26
CA PHE A 73 8.92 28.98 3.34
C PHE A 73 10.18 29.55 3.99
N VAL A 74 10.12 30.76 4.56
CA VAL A 74 11.30 31.41 5.16
C VAL A 74 11.83 30.60 6.34
N LEU A 75 10.95 30.14 7.25
CA LEU A 75 11.35 29.34 8.40
C LEU A 75 12.02 28.04 7.98
N THR A 76 11.41 27.31 7.05
CA THR A 76 11.93 26.02 6.58
C THR A 76 13.22 26.18 5.80
N PHE A 77 13.38 27.27 5.03
CA PHE A 77 14.62 27.61 4.33
C PHE A 77 15.77 27.87 5.31
N VAL A 78 15.52 28.67 6.34
CA VAL A 78 16.53 28.95 7.38
C VAL A 78 16.90 27.67 8.14
N LEU A 79 15.92 26.84 8.49
CA LEU A 79 16.15 25.59 9.22
C LEU A 79 16.93 24.58 8.38
N SER A 80 16.53 24.35 7.13
CA SER A 80 17.21 23.41 6.23
C SER A 80 18.64 23.87 5.92
N ASN A 81 18.88 25.16 5.71
CA ASN A 81 20.25 25.67 5.57
C ASN A 81 21.08 25.50 6.84
N LYS A 82 20.50 25.73 8.03
CA LYS A 82 21.20 25.46 9.30
C LYS A 82 21.56 23.99 9.47
N VAL A 83 20.69 23.08 9.06
CA VAL A 83 20.95 21.63 9.09
C VAL A 83 22.07 21.28 8.13
N LEU A 84 21.96 21.67 6.86
CA LEU A 84 22.97 21.38 5.84
C LEU A 84 24.34 21.93 6.21
N ASN A 85 24.41 23.13 6.78
CA ASN A 85 25.68 23.74 7.21
C ASN A 85 26.34 23.04 8.41
N ARG A 86 25.59 22.22 9.17
CA ARG A 86 26.13 21.42 10.28
C ARG A 86 26.65 20.06 9.84
N LEU A 87 26.27 19.58 8.65
CA LEU A 87 26.59 18.25 8.17
C LEU A 87 27.93 18.20 7.46
N GLU A 88 28.66 17.12 7.65
CA GLU A 88 29.81 16.80 6.83
C GLU A 88 29.38 16.44 5.41
N GLU A 89 30.28 16.57 4.43
CA GLU A 89 29.97 16.40 3.00
C GLU A 89 29.33 15.03 2.68
N HIS A 90 29.84 13.97 3.29
CA HIS A 90 29.30 12.62 3.14
C HIS A 90 27.92 12.41 3.81
N GLU A 91 27.57 13.22 4.82
CA GLU A 91 26.26 13.20 5.47
C GLU A 91 25.24 14.03 4.69
N LYS A 92 25.69 15.10 4.02
CA LYS A 92 24.85 15.92 3.14
C LYS A 92 24.27 15.08 2.00
N ASP A 93 25.07 14.23 1.36
CA ASP A 93 24.58 13.36 0.28
C ASP A 93 23.46 12.42 0.74
N LYS A 94 23.59 11.88 1.95
CA LYS A 94 22.57 11.01 2.54
C LYS A 94 21.32 11.79 2.93
N PHE A 95 21.48 12.97 3.53
CA PHE A 95 20.35 13.87 3.81
C PHE A 95 19.61 14.20 2.51
N ASN A 96 20.34 14.53 1.44
CA ASN A 96 19.76 14.84 0.14
C ASN A 96 18.95 13.66 -0.42
N ALA A 97 19.50 12.44 -0.35
CA ALA A 97 18.79 11.23 -0.76
C ALA A 97 17.51 11.00 0.06
N LEU A 98 17.57 11.16 1.39
CA LEU A 98 16.41 11.02 2.28
C LEU A 98 15.35 12.11 2.06
N ALA A 99 15.78 13.34 1.76
CA ALA A 99 14.88 14.43 1.39
C ALA A 99 14.15 14.10 0.08
N LEU A 100 14.88 13.61 -0.93
CA LEU A 100 14.28 13.16 -2.19
C LEU A 100 13.28 12.01 -1.98
N TYR A 101 13.61 11.02 -1.14
CA TYR A 101 12.66 9.95 -0.80
C TYR A 101 11.41 10.48 -0.09
N SER A 102 11.57 11.47 0.78
CA SER A 102 10.45 12.15 1.45
C SER A 102 9.57 12.95 0.48
N MET A 103 10.10 13.31 -0.71
CA MET A 103 9.39 14.02 -1.77
C MET A 103 8.61 13.11 -2.72
N ILE A 104 8.85 11.79 -2.72
CA ILE A 104 8.16 10.85 -3.63
C ILE A 104 6.63 11.01 -3.59
N PRO A 105 5.95 11.10 -2.43
CA PRO A 105 4.50 11.30 -2.39
C PRO A 105 4.04 12.58 -3.11
N ALA A 106 4.78 13.68 -2.97
CA ALA A 106 4.48 14.93 -3.68
C ALA A 106 4.71 14.79 -5.19
N THR A 107 5.73 14.06 -5.62
CA THR A 107 5.96 13.78 -7.05
C THR A 107 4.83 12.95 -7.66
N ILE A 108 4.33 11.94 -6.93
CA ILE A 108 3.16 11.14 -7.34
C ILE A 108 1.92 12.04 -7.42
N TRP A 109 1.74 12.93 -6.45
CA TRP A 109 0.64 13.91 -6.45
C TRP A 109 0.68 14.82 -7.69
N ILE A 110 1.85 15.39 -8.01
CA ILE A 110 2.05 16.19 -9.22
C ILE A 110 1.75 15.37 -10.47
N GLY A 111 2.22 14.11 -10.52
CA GLY A 111 1.92 13.19 -11.61
C GLY A 111 0.41 12.96 -11.77
N SER A 112 -0.32 12.80 -10.66
CA SER A 112 -1.77 12.59 -10.68
C SER A 112 -2.56 13.77 -11.25
N LEU A 113 -2.02 15.00 -11.20
CA LEU A 113 -2.61 16.19 -11.85
C LEU A 113 -2.89 15.98 -13.34
N PHE A 114 -2.10 15.13 -14.00
CA PHE A 114 -2.24 14.84 -15.43
C PHE A 114 -3.26 13.75 -15.75
N PHE A 115 -3.64 12.92 -14.76
CA PHE A 115 -4.42 11.70 -14.97
C PHE A 115 -5.75 11.67 -14.23
N THR A 116 -5.90 12.44 -13.15
CA THR A 116 -7.11 12.45 -12.32
C THR A 116 -7.71 13.85 -12.21
N LYS A 117 -9.05 13.93 -12.24
CA LYS A 117 -9.78 15.19 -11.99
C LYS A 117 -9.94 15.50 -10.51
N GLU A 118 -9.87 14.47 -9.66
CA GLU A 118 -9.93 14.59 -8.21
C GLU A 118 -8.53 14.47 -7.63
N LEU A 119 -8.12 15.48 -6.86
CA LEU A 119 -6.79 15.60 -6.30
C LEU A 119 -6.91 15.73 -4.79
N SER A 120 -6.52 14.70 -4.06
CA SER A 120 -6.40 14.78 -2.61
C SER A 120 -5.08 15.47 -2.25
N LEU A 121 -5.10 16.45 -1.34
CA LEU A 121 -3.88 17.10 -0.82
C LEU A 121 -3.08 16.19 0.13
N ASP A 122 -3.61 15.00 0.41
CA ASP A 122 -3.09 14.04 1.38
C ASP A 122 -1.64 13.62 1.10
N LEU A 123 -1.30 13.39 -0.17
CA LEU A 123 0.05 13.01 -0.58
C LEU A 123 1.05 14.16 -0.43
N LEU A 124 0.61 15.40 -0.71
CA LEU A 124 1.43 16.59 -0.48
C LEU A 124 1.68 16.78 1.01
N ILE A 125 0.63 16.70 1.84
CA ILE A 125 0.70 16.78 3.31
C ILE A 125 1.65 15.70 3.87
N LEU A 126 1.57 14.47 3.36
CA LEU A 126 2.47 13.38 3.75
C LEU A 126 3.93 13.74 3.47
N SER A 127 4.23 14.21 2.27
CA SER A 127 5.58 14.58 1.87
C SER A 127 6.14 15.71 2.73
N SER A 128 5.36 16.78 2.90
CA SER A 128 5.74 17.91 3.75
C SER A 128 5.97 17.47 5.21
N THR A 129 5.15 16.56 5.71
CA THR A 129 5.29 16.00 7.07
C THR A 129 6.59 15.21 7.20
N LEU A 130 6.91 14.34 6.24
CA LEU A 130 8.16 13.57 6.21
C LEU A 130 9.39 14.49 6.17
N LEU A 131 9.34 15.58 5.39
CA LEU A 131 10.42 16.55 5.32
C LEU A 131 10.60 17.34 6.62
N VAL A 132 9.52 17.77 7.27
CA VAL A 132 9.60 18.40 8.61
C VAL A 132 10.24 17.43 9.60
N LEU A 133 9.81 16.18 9.58
CA LEU A 133 10.34 15.14 10.46
C LEU A 133 11.83 14.86 10.18
N LEU A 134 12.25 14.81 8.91
CA LEU A 134 13.65 14.70 8.51
C LEU A 134 14.49 15.83 9.13
N LEU A 135 14.04 17.07 8.96
CA LEU A 135 14.73 18.23 9.53
C LEU A 135 14.83 18.12 11.06
N LEU A 136 13.75 17.72 11.74
CA LEU A 136 13.78 17.55 13.19
C LEU A 136 14.78 16.46 13.61
N VAL A 137 14.83 15.31 12.93
CA VAL A 137 15.80 14.25 13.26
C VAL A 137 17.24 14.76 13.13
N TYR A 138 17.57 15.45 12.05
CA TYR A 138 18.92 15.99 11.86
C TYR A 138 19.28 17.18 12.77
N ILE A 139 18.27 17.90 13.28
CA ILE A 139 18.49 18.95 14.29
C ILE A 139 18.82 18.33 15.66
N PHE A 140 18.14 17.25 16.04
CA PHE A 140 18.19 16.70 17.40
C PHE A 140 19.07 15.46 17.56
N VAL A 141 19.41 14.75 16.48
CA VAL A 141 20.18 13.50 16.50
C VAL A 141 21.46 13.72 15.70
N THR A 142 22.61 13.75 16.39
CA THR A 142 23.91 14.14 15.81
C THR A 142 24.83 12.96 15.47
N LYS A 143 24.49 11.74 15.87
CA LYS A 143 25.20 10.50 15.46
C LYS A 143 24.19 9.49 14.95
N GLN A 144 24.46 8.90 13.78
CA GLN A 144 23.61 7.87 13.13
C GLN A 144 22.22 8.35 12.69
N SER A 145 22.04 9.66 12.48
CA SER A 145 20.77 10.29 12.07
C SER A 145 20.16 9.64 10.82
N ASP A 146 20.99 9.30 9.81
CA ASP A 146 20.50 8.73 8.55
C ASP A 146 19.80 7.38 8.76
N GLU A 147 20.46 6.47 9.48
CA GLU A 147 19.92 5.13 9.74
C GLU A 147 18.71 5.22 10.67
N ILE A 148 18.79 6.01 11.75
CA ILE A 148 17.67 6.22 12.67
C ILE A 148 16.46 6.74 11.90
N PHE A 149 16.64 7.72 11.02
CA PHE A 149 15.55 8.26 10.21
C PHE A 149 14.96 7.21 9.26
N LEU A 150 15.81 6.48 8.53
CA LEU A 150 15.37 5.44 7.60
C LEU A 150 14.60 4.32 8.34
N TYR A 151 15.15 3.80 9.43
CA TYR A 151 14.48 2.81 10.26
C TYR A 151 13.19 3.34 10.88
N SER A 152 13.13 4.62 11.23
CA SER A 152 11.90 5.25 11.76
C SER A 152 10.83 5.40 10.69
N ILE A 153 11.17 5.76 9.45
CA ILE A 153 10.21 5.78 8.33
C ILE A 153 9.64 4.38 8.12
N ILE A 154 10.52 3.40 7.89
CA ILE A 154 10.11 2.03 7.56
C ILE A 154 9.34 1.43 8.75
N GLY A 155 9.85 1.63 9.96
CA GLY A 155 9.21 1.22 11.20
C GLY A 155 7.81 1.82 11.35
N THR A 156 7.64 3.12 11.07
CA THR A 156 6.33 3.79 11.16
C THR A 156 5.37 3.27 10.12
N PHE A 157 5.83 3.08 8.89
CA PHE A 157 5.05 2.46 7.84
C PHE A 157 4.55 1.08 8.25
N PHE A 158 5.41 0.24 8.82
CA PHE A 158 5.00 -1.07 9.34
C PHE A 158 4.06 -0.97 10.55
N ILE A 159 4.26 -0.04 11.48
CA ILE A 159 3.30 0.17 12.59
C ILE A 159 1.93 0.51 12.02
N LEU A 160 1.84 1.42 11.04
CA LEU A 160 0.55 1.76 10.42
C LEU A 160 -0.13 0.55 9.80
N LEU A 161 0.63 -0.27 9.06
CA LEU A 161 0.12 -1.49 8.46
C LEU A 161 -0.29 -2.54 9.49
N SER A 162 0.44 -2.64 10.60
CA SER A 162 0.05 -3.47 11.74
C SER A 162 -1.24 -2.97 12.39
N VAL A 163 -1.40 -1.66 12.56
CA VAL A 163 -2.66 -1.05 13.04
C VAL A 163 -3.78 -1.35 12.05
N MET A 164 -3.53 -1.30 10.74
CA MET A 164 -4.50 -1.68 9.72
C MET A 164 -4.86 -3.17 9.83
N GLY A 165 -3.88 -4.07 10.02
CA GLY A 165 -4.11 -5.49 10.23
C GLY A 165 -4.96 -5.77 11.48
N LEU A 166 -4.68 -5.09 12.59
CA LEU A 166 -5.52 -5.14 13.79
C LEU A 166 -6.93 -4.65 13.49
N HIS A 167 -7.07 -3.51 12.80
CA HIS A 167 -8.37 -2.96 12.44
C HIS A 167 -9.18 -3.93 11.59
N VAL A 168 -8.58 -4.54 10.56
CA VAL A 168 -9.23 -5.58 9.74
C VAL A 168 -9.66 -6.75 10.63
N PHE A 169 -8.78 -7.25 11.51
CA PHE A 169 -9.12 -8.32 12.44
C PHE A 169 -10.31 -7.95 13.32
N PHE A 170 -10.29 -6.79 13.97
CA PHE A 170 -11.39 -6.34 14.82
C PHE A 170 -12.69 -6.18 14.03
N ASN A 171 -12.60 -5.60 12.83
CA ASN A 171 -13.76 -5.46 11.96
C ASN A 171 -14.34 -6.82 11.57
N ARG A 172 -13.54 -7.82 11.21
CA ARG A 172 -14.06 -9.13 10.79
C ARG A 172 -14.50 -10.02 11.95
N TYR A 173 -13.83 -9.94 13.09
CA TYR A 173 -14.12 -10.77 14.25
C TYR A 173 -15.27 -10.22 15.10
N PHE A 174 -15.35 -8.90 15.29
CA PHE A 174 -16.30 -8.26 16.20
C PHE A 174 -17.44 -7.49 15.52
N ALA A 175 -17.42 -7.29 14.19
CA ALA A 175 -18.60 -6.70 13.52
C ALA A 175 -19.85 -7.56 13.67
N GLN A 176 -19.71 -8.84 14.01
CA GLN A 176 -20.85 -9.70 14.34
C GLN A 176 -21.49 -9.36 15.70
N SER A 177 -20.83 -8.61 16.58
CA SER A 177 -21.22 -8.51 18.00
C SER A 177 -21.38 -7.10 18.58
N SER A 178 -21.01 -6.01 17.89
CA SER A 178 -21.17 -4.67 18.49
C SER A 178 -21.35 -3.49 17.52
N GLN A 179 -22.35 -2.64 17.82
CA GLN A 179 -22.63 -1.35 17.15
C GLN A 179 -21.50 -0.31 17.36
N TRP A 180 -20.62 -0.50 18.34
CA TRP A 180 -19.54 0.45 18.66
C TRP A 180 -18.48 0.57 17.55
N LEU A 181 -18.27 -0.50 16.76
CA LEU A 181 -17.31 -0.55 15.66
C LEU A 181 -17.74 0.21 14.39
N LEU A 182 -18.99 0.67 14.32
CA LEU A 182 -19.49 1.46 13.19
C LEU A 182 -18.84 2.86 13.12
N SER A 183 -18.36 3.36 14.26
CA SER A 183 -17.57 4.59 14.36
C SER A 183 -16.23 4.53 13.60
N PHE A 184 -15.74 3.33 13.30
CA PHE A 184 -14.50 3.07 12.59
C PHE A 184 -14.65 2.99 11.06
N GLN A 185 -15.86 3.04 10.51
CA GLN A 185 -16.10 3.05 9.06
C GLN A 185 -16.11 4.47 8.45
N ASN A 186 -15.84 5.50 9.27
CA ASN A 186 -16.04 6.89 8.87
C ASN A 186 -14.85 7.43 8.04
N PRO A 187 -15.04 7.89 6.79
CA PRO A 187 -13.95 8.40 5.91
C PRO A 187 -13.17 9.60 6.48
N TYR A 188 -13.67 10.26 7.54
CA TYR A 188 -12.91 11.23 8.34
C TYR A 188 -11.67 10.64 9.05
N LEU A 189 -11.43 9.34 8.92
CA LEU A 189 -10.21 8.67 9.35
C LEU A 189 -8.96 9.14 8.61
N SER A 190 -9.03 9.66 7.37
CA SER A 190 -7.82 10.09 6.63
C SER A 190 -7.06 11.24 7.32
N ILE A 191 -7.76 12.30 7.75
CA ILE A 191 -7.16 13.42 8.48
C ILE A 191 -6.64 12.98 9.86
N LYS A 192 -7.36 12.07 10.53
CA LYS A 192 -6.91 11.47 11.79
C LYS A 192 -5.69 10.58 11.58
N PHE A 193 -5.62 9.84 10.46
CA PHE A 193 -4.52 8.96 10.08
C PHE A 193 -3.21 9.73 9.93
N PHE A 194 -3.23 10.91 9.29
CA PHE A 194 -2.05 11.78 9.22
C PHE A 194 -1.60 12.30 10.59
N LYS A 195 -2.54 12.71 11.45
CA LYS A 195 -2.21 13.13 12.82
C LYS A 195 -1.59 11.98 13.61
N TYR A 196 -2.12 10.76 13.49
CA TYR A 196 -1.56 9.58 14.13
C TYR A 196 -0.21 9.19 13.54
N PHE A 197 -0.02 9.31 12.22
CA PHE A 197 1.25 9.04 11.56
C PHE A 197 2.39 9.88 12.13
N SER A 198 2.21 11.20 12.22
CA SER A 198 3.24 12.10 12.76
C SER A 198 3.59 11.78 14.22
N VAL A 199 2.59 11.46 15.04
CA VAL A 199 2.80 11.08 16.45
C VAL A 199 3.53 9.73 16.55
N ILE A 200 3.05 8.72 15.82
CA ILE A 200 3.68 7.39 15.79
C ILE A 200 5.11 7.50 15.27
N PHE A 201 5.35 8.32 14.26
CA PHE A 201 6.67 8.56 13.71
C PHE A 201 7.61 9.16 14.75
N ILE A 202 7.21 10.23 15.43
CA ILE A 202 8.02 10.86 16.48
C ILE A 202 8.32 9.85 17.59
N LEU A 203 7.33 9.07 18.03
CA LEU A 203 7.54 8.01 19.01
C LEU A 203 8.53 6.95 18.51
N ASN A 204 8.44 6.56 17.24
CA ASN A 204 9.37 5.62 16.62
C ASN A 204 10.79 6.17 16.60
N VAL A 205 10.98 7.43 16.18
CA VAL A 205 12.28 8.11 16.22
C VAL A 205 12.85 8.06 17.63
N LEU A 206 12.06 8.43 18.64
CA LEU A 206 12.52 8.39 20.05
C LEU A 206 12.91 6.98 20.50
N ILE A 207 12.15 5.96 20.09
CA ILE A 207 12.45 4.55 20.35
C ILE A 207 13.77 4.15 19.65
N TYR A 208 13.95 4.48 18.37
CA TYR A 208 15.16 4.15 17.62
C TYR A 208 16.38 4.92 18.13
N CYS A 209 16.23 6.17 18.58
CA CYS A 209 17.31 6.91 19.23
C CYS A 209 17.77 6.24 20.53
N LYS A 210 16.84 5.67 21.31
CA LYS A 210 17.15 5.05 22.61
C LYS A 210 17.61 3.60 22.51
N PHE A 211 17.09 2.86 21.53
CA PHE A 211 17.26 1.40 21.41
C PHE A 211 17.83 1.02 20.04
N PHE A 212 18.70 1.84 19.48
CA PHE A 212 19.22 1.66 18.13
C PHE A 212 19.91 0.30 17.93
N ASP A 213 20.58 -0.23 18.95
CA ASP A 213 21.22 -1.55 18.91
C ASP A 213 20.21 -2.68 18.63
N TYR A 214 18.93 -2.45 18.93
CA TYR A 214 17.81 -3.36 18.68
C TYR A 214 16.99 -2.98 17.44
N LYS A 215 17.52 -2.15 16.54
CA LYS A 215 16.79 -1.60 15.38
C LYS A 215 16.07 -2.66 14.54
N LYS A 216 16.69 -3.84 14.36
CA LYS A 216 16.09 -4.98 13.68
C LYS A 216 14.86 -5.52 14.43
N ASN A 217 14.96 -5.71 15.73
CA ASN A 217 13.88 -6.27 16.54
C ASN A 217 12.71 -5.28 16.62
N ILE A 218 12.99 -3.99 16.76
CA ILE A 218 11.97 -2.93 16.71
C ILE A 218 11.25 -2.97 15.36
N LEU A 219 12.00 -3.12 14.26
CA LEU A 219 11.44 -3.21 12.90
C LEU A 219 10.60 -4.48 12.69
N LEU A 220 10.92 -5.58 13.36
CA LEU A 220 10.11 -6.79 13.30
C LEU A 220 8.87 -6.65 14.18
N ILE A 221 9.01 -6.15 15.41
CA ILE A 221 7.87 -5.92 16.32
C ILE A 221 6.83 -5.01 15.66
N SER A 222 7.25 -3.99 14.91
CA SER A 222 6.33 -3.13 14.18
C SER A 222 5.51 -3.85 13.10
N GLN A 223 5.89 -5.07 12.70
CA GLN A 223 5.22 -5.88 11.69
C GLN A 223 4.33 -6.98 12.29
N ILE A 224 4.24 -7.10 13.62
CA ILE A 224 3.62 -8.26 14.28
C ILE A 224 2.16 -8.47 13.88
N PHE A 225 1.41 -7.40 13.58
CA PHE A 225 -0.01 -7.51 13.24
C PHE A 225 -0.29 -7.45 11.73
N ILE A 226 0.73 -7.30 10.88
CA ILE A 226 0.57 -7.35 9.41
C ILE A 226 -0.08 -8.66 8.93
N PRO A 227 0.26 -9.85 9.47
CA PRO A 227 -0.41 -11.10 9.08
C PRO A 227 -1.94 -11.06 9.14
N LEU A 228 -2.50 -10.27 10.07
CA LEU A 228 -3.94 -10.17 10.26
C LEU A 228 -4.68 -9.54 9.06
N ILE A 229 -3.95 -8.90 8.14
CA ILE A 229 -4.51 -8.40 6.88
C ILE A 229 -5.15 -9.54 6.05
N PHE A 230 -4.68 -10.79 6.16
CA PHE A 230 -5.33 -11.92 5.46
C PHE A 230 -6.81 -12.11 5.84
N MET A 231 -7.25 -11.58 6.98
CA MET A 231 -8.66 -11.52 7.35
C MET A 231 -9.52 -10.74 6.35
N MET A 232 -8.93 -9.91 5.47
CA MET A 232 -9.65 -9.25 4.38
C MET A 232 -10.28 -10.25 3.39
N LEU A 233 -9.80 -11.49 3.33
CA LEU A 233 -10.46 -12.55 2.56
C LEU A 233 -11.84 -12.90 3.12
N ILE A 234 -12.12 -12.63 4.39
CA ILE A 234 -13.45 -12.78 4.97
C ILE A 234 -14.27 -11.55 4.59
N PRO A 235 -15.44 -11.69 3.94
CA PRO A 235 -16.27 -10.55 3.56
C PRO A 235 -16.66 -9.68 4.76
N SER A 236 -16.63 -8.35 4.59
CA SER A 236 -17.13 -7.43 5.60
C SER A 236 -18.61 -7.65 5.89
N SER A 237 -19.01 -7.46 7.13
CA SER A 237 -20.43 -7.24 7.44
C SER A 237 -20.89 -5.90 6.89
N PHE A 238 -22.14 -5.83 6.45
CA PHE A 238 -22.77 -4.63 5.93
C PHE A 238 -23.60 -3.96 7.00
N LEU A 239 -23.75 -2.65 6.89
CA LEU A 239 -24.67 -1.90 7.72
C LEU A 239 -26.06 -1.86 7.09
N LYS A 240 -27.06 -2.36 7.83
CA LYS A 240 -28.47 -2.20 7.48
C LYS A 240 -29.25 -1.78 8.72
N ASP A 241 -29.90 -0.62 8.65
CA ASP A 241 -30.74 -0.08 9.73
C ASP A 241 -30.01 0.01 11.09
N GLY A 242 -28.71 0.34 11.08
CA GLY A 242 -27.89 0.46 12.29
C GLY A 242 -27.44 -0.88 12.90
N ALA A 243 -27.76 -2.01 12.27
CA ALA A 243 -27.27 -3.33 12.61
C ALA A 243 -26.24 -3.81 11.58
N ALA A 244 -25.21 -4.50 12.06
CA ALA A 244 -24.27 -5.20 11.18
C ALA A 244 -24.89 -6.54 10.75
N ILE A 245 -25.00 -6.75 9.44
CA ILE A 245 -25.52 -7.96 8.82
C ILE A 245 -24.44 -8.66 8.00
N GLN A 246 -24.29 -9.96 8.18
CA GLN A 246 -23.42 -10.78 7.34
C GLN A 246 -24.23 -11.29 6.15
N ILE A 247 -23.96 -10.76 4.95
CA ILE A 247 -24.71 -11.13 3.74
C ILE A 247 -24.13 -12.39 3.08
N TYR A 248 -22.80 -12.54 3.12
CA TYR A 248 -22.12 -13.71 2.57
C TYR A 248 -22.21 -14.90 3.54
N PRO A 249 -22.72 -16.07 3.13
CA PRO A 249 -22.67 -17.29 3.91
C PRO A 249 -21.24 -17.82 3.87
N ILE A 250 -20.52 -17.66 4.96
CA ILE A 250 -19.10 -18.06 5.04
C ILE A 250 -19.02 -19.51 5.51
N ASP A 251 -18.36 -20.36 4.73
CA ASP A 251 -18.05 -21.73 5.13
C ASP A 251 -16.88 -21.78 6.13
N LYS A 252 -16.85 -22.83 6.97
CA LYS A 252 -15.77 -23.07 7.94
C LYS A 252 -14.39 -23.20 7.28
N ASN A 253 -14.34 -23.72 6.05
CA ASN A 253 -13.12 -23.85 5.26
C ASN A 253 -12.45 -22.50 5.01
N LEU A 254 -13.21 -21.41 4.89
CA LEU A 254 -12.64 -20.07 4.70
C LEU A 254 -11.87 -19.63 5.95
N TYR A 255 -12.45 -19.81 7.13
CA TYR A 255 -11.78 -19.49 8.40
C TYR A 255 -10.51 -20.33 8.59
N LEU A 256 -10.57 -21.62 8.25
CA LEU A 256 -9.40 -22.50 8.29
C LEU A 256 -8.31 -22.01 7.34
N PHE A 257 -8.66 -21.70 6.09
CA PHE A 257 -7.72 -21.22 5.08
C PHE A 257 -7.02 -19.92 5.53
N VAL A 258 -7.78 -18.93 6.00
CA VAL A 258 -7.24 -17.66 6.51
C VAL A 258 -6.38 -17.89 7.75
N GLY A 259 -6.82 -18.74 8.67
CA GLY A 259 -6.05 -19.10 9.87
C GLY A 259 -4.70 -19.73 9.53
N VAL A 260 -4.67 -20.62 8.53
CA VAL A 260 -3.43 -21.22 8.02
C VAL A 260 -2.50 -20.17 7.41
N LEU A 261 -3.00 -19.22 6.61
CA LEU A 261 -2.18 -18.14 6.04
C LEU A 261 -1.55 -17.26 7.13
N ILE A 262 -2.34 -16.87 8.13
CA ILE A 262 -1.87 -16.10 9.28
C ILE A 262 -0.80 -16.87 10.05
N PHE A 263 -1.07 -18.15 10.35
CA PHE A 263 -0.16 -19.01 11.08
C PHE A 263 1.18 -19.21 10.34
N ILE A 264 1.13 -19.49 9.03
CA ILE A 264 2.32 -19.59 8.18
C ILE A 264 3.11 -18.27 8.23
N SER A 265 2.42 -17.13 8.12
CA SER A 265 3.10 -15.82 8.21
C SER A 265 3.84 -15.64 9.53
N TYR A 266 3.24 -16.07 10.65
CA TYR A 266 3.90 -16.05 11.96
C TYR A 266 5.09 -17.01 12.07
N ILE A 267 5.05 -18.18 11.41
CA ILE A 267 6.22 -19.06 11.32
C ILE A 267 7.38 -18.36 10.59
N PHE A 268 7.11 -17.72 9.45
CA PHE A 268 8.15 -16.99 8.72
C PHE A 268 8.65 -15.77 9.50
N TYR A 269 7.76 -15.07 10.21
CA TYR A 269 8.10 -13.97 11.08
C TYR A 269 9.03 -14.39 12.22
N THR A 270 8.67 -15.42 12.98
CA THR A 270 9.46 -15.92 14.11
C THR A 270 10.84 -16.41 13.67
N ARG A 271 10.93 -17.12 12.54
CA ARG A 271 12.22 -17.51 11.95
C ARG A 271 13.13 -16.31 11.67
N ARG A 272 12.58 -15.18 11.21
CA ARG A 272 13.36 -13.95 10.98
C ARG A 272 13.70 -13.21 12.27
N PHE A 273 12.83 -13.25 13.26
CA PHE A 273 13.08 -12.68 14.58
C PHE A 273 14.37 -13.22 15.20
N PHE A 274 14.55 -14.54 15.16
CA PHE A 274 15.74 -15.19 15.71
C PHE A 274 16.98 -15.20 14.80
N ASN A 275 16.89 -14.72 13.55
CA ASN A 275 18.04 -14.71 12.62
C ASN A 275 18.79 -13.36 12.65
N ASN A 276 19.94 -13.29 13.33
CA ASN A 276 20.68 -12.05 13.56
C ASN A 276 21.41 -11.46 12.33
N GLY A 277 21.51 -12.18 11.21
CA GLY A 277 22.30 -11.78 10.04
C GLY A 277 21.54 -11.06 8.91
N LEU A 278 20.27 -10.69 9.09
CA LEU A 278 19.43 -10.17 8.01
C LEU A 278 19.65 -8.67 7.76
N LYS A 279 19.77 -8.29 6.48
CA LYS A 279 19.76 -6.87 6.04
C LYS A 279 18.38 -6.25 6.26
N ILE A 280 18.30 -4.91 6.25
CA ILE A 280 17.04 -4.17 6.47
C ILE A 280 15.92 -4.58 5.50
N TRP A 281 16.25 -4.73 4.22
CA TRP A 281 15.31 -5.15 3.17
C TRP A 281 14.92 -6.62 3.28
N ASP A 282 15.78 -7.42 3.90
CA ASP A 282 15.54 -8.83 4.23
C ASP A 282 14.94 -8.99 5.63
N SER A 283 14.51 -7.90 6.27
CA SER A 283 13.80 -7.99 7.56
C SER A 283 12.35 -8.40 7.36
N MET A 284 11.72 -8.01 6.26
CA MET A 284 10.29 -8.21 6.02
C MET A 284 9.92 -9.64 5.56
N PRO A 285 9.18 -10.43 6.36
CA PRO A 285 8.78 -11.79 6.00
C PRO A 285 8.02 -11.85 4.67
N THR A 286 8.20 -12.94 3.91
CA THR A 286 7.58 -13.12 2.58
C THR A 286 6.06 -12.98 2.64
N PHE A 287 5.42 -13.64 3.60
CA PHE A 287 3.97 -13.63 3.76
C PHE A 287 3.44 -12.27 4.24
N ASN A 288 4.21 -11.51 5.01
CA ASN A 288 3.86 -10.12 5.32
C ASN A 288 3.86 -9.27 4.05
N ALA A 289 4.81 -9.48 3.13
CA ALA A 289 4.87 -8.75 1.86
C ALA A 289 3.68 -9.09 0.96
N ILE A 290 3.33 -10.37 0.88
CA ILE A 290 2.13 -10.84 0.18
C ILE A 290 0.87 -10.23 0.80
N ALA A 291 0.76 -10.17 2.13
CA ALA A 291 -0.37 -9.56 2.81
C ALA A 291 -0.51 -8.06 2.48
N ILE A 292 0.60 -7.30 2.48
CA ILE A 292 0.57 -5.88 2.06
C ILE A 292 0.17 -5.75 0.59
N LEU A 293 0.80 -6.51 -0.31
CA LEU A 293 0.48 -6.46 -1.73
C LEU A 293 -0.99 -6.82 -1.98
N PHE A 294 -1.52 -7.79 -1.24
CA PHE A 294 -2.92 -8.14 -1.26
C PHE A 294 -3.80 -6.99 -0.77
N LEU A 295 -3.50 -6.38 0.39
CA LEU A 295 -4.22 -5.17 0.87
C LEU A 295 -4.27 -4.08 -0.20
N LEU A 296 -3.14 -3.79 -0.85
CA LEU A 296 -3.03 -2.71 -1.83
C LEU A 296 -3.76 -2.99 -3.15
N LYS A 297 -4.01 -4.26 -3.48
CA LYS A 297 -4.62 -4.65 -4.76
C LYS A 297 -6.04 -5.20 -4.63
N SER A 298 -6.42 -5.67 -3.44
CA SER A 298 -7.71 -6.31 -3.17
C SER A 298 -8.88 -5.39 -3.48
N ALA A 299 -9.96 -5.98 -3.99
CA ALA A 299 -11.20 -5.27 -4.24
C ALA A 299 -11.97 -5.08 -2.93
N ILE A 300 -12.66 -3.94 -2.83
CA ILE A 300 -13.59 -3.67 -1.73
C ILE A 300 -14.70 -4.72 -1.75
N THR A 301 -15.13 -5.17 -0.56
CA THR A 301 -16.27 -6.08 -0.44
C THR A 301 -17.53 -5.40 -0.97
N ASN A 302 -18.02 -5.85 -2.12
CA ASN A 302 -19.25 -5.36 -2.73
C ASN A 302 -20.47 -6.14 -2.21
N ILE A 303 -21.66 -5.53 -2.32
CA ILE A 303 -22.91 -6.23 -2.10
C ILE A 303 -22.98 -7.39 -3.11
N PRO A 304 -23.33 -8.62 -2.67
CA PRO A 304 -23.52 -9.74 -3.58
C PRO A 304 -24.45 -9.35 -4.74
N SER A 305 -23.97 -9.55 -5.96
CA SER A 305 -24.67 -9.18 -7.18
C SER A 305 -24.31 -10.14 -8.29
N VAL A 306 -25.23 -10.29 -9.23
CA VAL A 306 -25.01 -11.05 -10.46
C VAL A 306 -24.55 -10.06 -11.52
N SER A 307 -23.54 -10.44 -12.30
CA SER A 307 -23.06 -9.62 -13.41
C SER A 307 -24.20 -9.39 -14.41
N ALA A 308 -24.28 -8.18 -14.98
CA ALA A 308 -25.17 -7.91 -16.11
C ALA A 308 -24.61 -8.46 -17.44
N ASP A 309 -23.34 -8.83 -17.46
CA ASP A 309 -22.69 -9.50 -18.59
C ASP A 309 -22.89 -11.01 -18.50
N ASP A 310 -24.07 -11.47 -18.92
CA ASP A 310 -24.48 -12.87 -18.82
C ASP A 310 -23.55 -13.82 -19.58
N TYR A 311 -22.94 -13.34 -20.68
CA TYR A 311 -22.04 -14.14 -21.51
C TYR A 311 -20.76 -14.45 -20.73
N HIS A 312 -19.98 -13.43 -20.33
CA HIS A 312 -18.72 -13.66 -19.64
C HIS A 312 -18.94 -14.23 -18.24
N PHE A 313 -20.05 -13.89 -17.58
CA PHE A 313 -20.39 -14.46 -16.28
C PHE A 313 -20.76 -15.94 -16.39
N GLY A 314 -21.54 -16.31 -17.41
CA GLY A 314 -21.91 -17.70 -17.71
C GLY A 314 -20.71 -18.59 -17.99
N GLU A 315 -19.66 -18.05 -18.63
CA GLU A 315 -18.41 -18.78 -18.88
C GLU A 315 -17.80 -19.33 -17.58
N PHE A 316 -17.82 -18.58 -16.47
CA PHE A 316 -17.21 -19.00 -15.20
C PHE A 316 -18.21 -19.69 -14.26
N LEU A 317 -19.50 -19.36 -14.35
CA LEU A 317 -20.53 -19.96 -13.49
C LEU A 317 -20.90 -21.38 -13.91
N LEU A 318 -21.21 -21.58 -15.20
CA LEU A 318 -21.83 -22.82 -15.68
C LEU A 318 -20.95 -24.07 -15.54
N PRO A 319 -19.63 -24.04 -15.81
CA PRO A 319 -18.85 -25.28 -15.88
C PRO A 319 -18.81 -26.02 -14.54
N TYR A 320 -18.44 -25.34 -13.46
CA TYR A 320 -18.40 -25.99 -12.14
C TYR A 320 -19.80 -26.35 -11.62
N TRP A 321 -20.79 -25.48 -11.84
CA TRP A 321 -22.17 -25.76 -11.44
C TRP A 321 -22.72 -27.01 -12.14
N SER A 322 -22.48 -27.15 -13.45
CA SER A 322 -22.91 -28.33 -14.22
C SER A 322 -22.24 -29.64 -13.76
N LEU A 323 -20.97 -29.56 -13.37
CA LEU A 323 -20.20 -30.68 -12.83
C LEU A 323 -20.79 -31.17 -11.50
N ILE A 324 -21.22 -30.26 -10.63
CA ILE A 324 -21.77 -30.63 -9.31
C ILE A 324 -23.23 -31.08 -9.40
N GLU A 325 -24.07 -30.33 -10.12
CA GLU A 325 -25.52 -30.59 -10.18
C GLU A 325 -25.91 -31.70 -11.15
N PHE A 326 -25.24 -31.81 -12.30
CA PHE A 326 -25.60 -32.76 -13.36
C PHE A 326 -24.51 -33.82 -13.60
N HIS A 327 -23.44 -33.81 -12.81
CA HIS A 327 -22.29 -34.68 -13.00
C HIS A 327 -21.67 -34.58 -14.41
N SER A 328 -21.81 -33.41 -15.06
CA SER A 328 -21.30 -33.17 -16.40
C SER A 328 -19.77 -33.18 -16.42
N LEU A 329 -19.20 -34.01 -17.29
CA LEU A 329 -17.76 -34.17 -17.43
C LEU A 329 -17.16 -33.06 -18.34
N PRO A 330 -16.04 -32.43 -17.93
CA PRO A 330 -15.36 -31.43 -18.75
C PRO A 330 -14.93 -32.01 -20.09
N PHE A 331 -15.14 -31.26 -21.18
CA PHE A 331 -14.82 -31.63 -22.57
C PHE A 331 -15.58 -32.84 -23.14
N VAL A 332 -16.51 -33.42 -22.37
CA VAL A 332 -17.40 -34.49 -22.83
C VAL A 332 -18.82 -33.94 -22.95
N ASP A 333 -19.37 -33.43 -21.85
CA ASP A 333 -20.74 -32.92 -21.79
C ASP A 333 -20.78 -31.40 -21.96
N LEU A 334 -19.72 -30.71 -21.51
CA LEU A 334 -19.59 -29.26 -21.60
C LEU A 334 -18.16 -28.88 -21.99
N VAL A 335 -18.03 -28.09 -23.06
CA VAL A 335 -16.75 -27.53 -23.50
C VAL A 335 -16.60 -26.14 -22.88
N PRO A 336 -15.74 -25.96 -21.86
CA PRO A 336 -15.55 -24.66 -21.22
C PRO A 336 -14.86 -23.67 -22.17
N ALA A 337 -15.28 -22.41 -22.15
CA ALA A 337 -14.77 -21.39 -23.07
C ALA A 337 -13.28 -21.06 -22.89
N ARG A 338 -12.70 -21.36 -21.71
CA ARG A 338 -11.28 -21.09 -21.40
C ARG A 338 -10.62 -22.26 -20.68
N GLY A 339 -11.15 -23.46 -20.89
CA GLY A 339 -10.62 -24.67 -20.29
C GLY A 339 -10.93 -24.85 -18.82
N LEU A 340 -10.04 -25.55 -18.12
CA LEU A 340 -10.26 -25.90 -16.72
C LEU A 340 -10.25 -24.69 -15.78
N ILE A 341 -9.73 -23.52 -16.20
CA ILE A 341 -9.77 -22.30 -15.37
C ILE A 341 -11.21 -21.84 -15.12
N ASN A 342 -12.15 -22.11 -16.02
CA ASN A 342 -13.56 -21.77 -15.83
C ASN A 342 -14.20 -22.53 -14.66
N TYR A 343 -13.58 -23.62 -14.20
CA TYR A 343 -14.06 -24.35 -13.03
C TYR A 343 -13.55 -23.75 -11.71
N MET A 344 -12.50 -22.92 -11.76
CA MET A 344 -11.82 -22.42 -10.56
C MET A 344 -12.74 -21.51 -9.73
N ASP A 345 -13.44 -20.59 -10.38
CA ASP A 345 -14.30 -19.62 -9.70
C ASP A 345 -15.43 -20.33 -8.94
N GLY A 346 -16.11 -21.26 -9.61
CA GLY A 346 -17.15 -22.08 -8.99
C GLY A 346 -16.61 -23.03 -7.91
N PHE A 347 -15.42 -23.62 -8.12
CA PHE A 347 -14.77 -24.44 -7.10
C PHE A 347 -14.50 -23.65 -5.82
N LEU A 348 -13.91 -22.47 -5.93
CA LEU A 348 -13.64 -21.61 -4.78
C LEU A 348 -14.94 -21.07 -4.15
N ALA A 349 -15.95 -20.75 -4.97
CA ALA A 349 -17.27 -20.36 -4.51
C ALA A 349 -17.97 -21.46 -3.71
N ASN A 350 -17.83 -22.72 -4.10
CA ASN A 350 -18.36 -23.86 -3.37
C ASN A 350 -17.54 -24.21 -2.13
N LEU A 351 -16.22 -24.05 -2.20
CA LEU A 351 -15.32 -24.37 -1.09
C LEU A 351 -15.47 -23.41 0.09
N PHE A 352 -15.65 -22.11 -0.20
CA PHE A 352 -15.67 -21.05 0.80
C PHE A 352 -17.05 -20.43 1.07
N PHE A 353 -18.03 -20.69 0.20
CA PHE A 353 -19.39 -20.16 0.26
C PHE A 353 -20.41 -21.21 -0.23
N ASP A 354 -21.69 -20.84 -0.36
CA ASP A 354 -22.78 -21.73 -0.79
C ASP A 354 -23.00 -21.81 -2.33
N LEU A 355 -21.94 -21.68 -3.14
CA LEU A 355 -22.01 -21.77 -4.63
C LEU A 355 -23.08 -20.88 -5.32
N LYS A 356 -23.53 -19.76 -4.71
CA LYS A 356 -24.49 -18.87 -5.36
C LYS A 356 -23.81 -17.96 -6.38
N ALA A 357 -24.47 -17.76 -7.52
CA ALA A 357 -24.02 -16.85 -8.58
C ALA A 357 -23.58 -15.46 -8.07
N SER A 358 -24.33 -14.91 -7.11
CA SER A 358 -24.05 -13.58 -6.56
C SER A 358 -22.74 -13.45 -5.77
N TYR A 359 -22.06 -14.55 -5.46
CA TYR A 359 -20.81 -14.55 -4.68
C TYR A 359 -19.55 -14.63 -5.54
N PHE A 360 -19.67 -14.90 -6.84
CA PHE A 360 -18.54 -15.12 -7.74
C PHE A 360 -17.61 -13.91 -7.82
N HIS A 361 -18.15 -12.68 -7.80
CA HIS A 361 -17.31 -11.48 -7.83
C HIS A 361 -16.34 -11.39 -6.65
N TYR A 362 -16.72 -11.97 -5.50
CA TYR A 362 -15.86 -11.96 -4.32
C TYR A 362 -14.68 -12.96 -4.44
N ILE A 363 -14.81 -13.98 -5.30
CA ILE A 363 -13.74 -14.96 -5.56
C ILE A 363 -12.50 -14.33 -6.18
N TYR A 364 -12.64 -13.19 -6.85
CA TYR A 364 -11.50 -12.46 -7.42
C TYR A 364 -10.44 -12.08 -6.39
N ASN A 365 -10.82 -11.85 -5.12
CA ASN A 365 -9.84 -11.60 -4.07
C ASN A 365 -8.95 -12.82 -3.77
N PHE A 366 -9.48 -14.04 -3.89
CA PHE A 366 -8.71 -15.27 -3.70
C PHE A 366 -7.75 -15.50 -4.86
N LEU A 367 -8.25 -15.37 -6.09
CA LEU A 367 -7.44 -15.46 -7.29
C LEU A 367 -6.29 -14.44 -7.25
N LEU A 368 -6.62 -13.18 -6.97
CA LEU A 368 -5.62 -12.12 -6.81
C LEU A 368 -4.56 -12.47 -5.77
N LEU A 369 -4.95 -13.00 -4.61
CA LEU A 369 -3.98 -13.42 -3.59
C LEU A 369 -3.03 -14.50 -4.12
N PHE A 370 -3.55 -15.53 -4.80
CA PHE A 370 -2.72 -16.57 -5.40
C PHE A 370 -1.74 -15.98 -6.42
N TYR A 371 -2.20 -15.10 -7.29
CA TYR A 371 -1.35 -14.45 -8.28
C TYR A 371 -0.27 -13.58 -7.66
N VAL A 372 -0.64 -12.73 -6.69
CA VAL A 372 0.32 -11.91 -5.94
C VAL A 372 1.36 -12.79 -5.26
N ALA A 373 0.95 -13.89 -4.64
CA ALA A 373 1.87 -14.80 -3.95
C ALA A 373 2.86 -15.47 -4.91
N ILE A 374 2.38 -16.00 -6.04
CA ILE A 374 3.22 -16.70 -7.02
C ILE A 374 4.15 -15.72 -7.73
N LEU A 375 3.61 -14.61 -8.26
CA LEU A 375 4.40 -13.60 -8.96
C LEU A 375 5.48 -13.03 -8.06
N PHE A 376 5.12 -12.63 -6.84
CA PHE A 376 6.08 -12.10 -5.88
C PHE A 376 7.17 -13.11 -5.56
N TYR A 377 6.82 -14.39 -5.35
CA TYR A 377 7.80 -15.43 -5.06
C TYR A 377 8.79 -15.63 -6.21
N ILE A 378 8.31 -15.79 -7.44
CA ILE A 378 9.15 -16.05 -8.61
C ILE A 378 10.10 -14.89 -8.87
N VAL A 379 9.58 -13.66 -8.95
CA VAL A 379 10.40 -12.47 -9.22
C VAL A 379 11.42 -12.27 -8.10
N ARG A 380 11.03 -12.54 -6.85
CA ARG A 380 11.92 -12.35 -5.71
C ARG A 380 13.15 -13.25 -5.73
N VAL A 381 13.01 -14.49 -6.18
CA VAL A 381 14.15 -15.42 -6.21
C VAL A 381 15.25 -14.93 -7.16
N TYR A 382 14.90 -14.28 -8.27
CA TYR A 382 15.88 -13.80 -9.25
C TYR A 382 16.33 -12.37 -9.06
N PHE A 383 15.39 -11.48 -8.73
CA PHE A 383 15.62 -10.03 -8.74
C PHE A 383 15.65 -9.41 -7.33
N GLY A 384 15.45 -10.23 -6.30
CA GLY A 384 15.42 -9.78 -4.92
C GLY A 384 14.09 -9.16 -4.49
N PHE A 385 14.01 -8.81 -3.21
CA PHE A 385 12.76 -8.43 -2.55
C PHE A 385 12.13 -7.15 -3.12
N ILE A 386 12.93 -6.09 -3.29
CA ILE A 386 12.44 -4.76 -3.68
C ILE A 386 11.84 -4.82 -5.09
N VAL A 387 12.57 -5.39 -6.04
CA VAL A 387 12.11 -5.51 -7.43
C VAL A 387 10.83 -6.34 -7.49
N ALA A 388 10.78 -7.47 -6.78
CA ALA A 388 9.58 -8.29 -6.73
C ALA A 388 8.37 -7.57 -6.15
N PHE A 389 8.56 -6.76 -5.11
CA PHE A 389 7.49 -5.99 -4.51
C PHE A 389 6.91 -4.99 -5.51
N PHE A 390 7.76 -4.21 -6.18
CA PHE A 390 7.31 -3.20 -7.15
C PHE A 390 6.72 -3.82 -8.42
N VAL A 391 7.33 -4.86 -8.98
CA VAL A 391 6.79 -5.57 -10.14
C VAL A 391 5.39 -6.12 -9.83
N THR A 392 5.21 -6.72 -8.66
CA THR A 392 3.91 -7.27 -8.25
C THR A 392 2.89 -6.16 -7.94
N LEU A 393 3.33 -5.05 -7.35
CA LEU A 393 2.47 -3.91 -7.05
C LEU A 393 1.93 -3.27 -8.33
N LEU A 394 2.82 -3.01 -9.29
CA LEU A 394 2.54 -2.35 -10.57
C LEU A 394 1.87 -3.29 -11.58
N PHE A 395 1.80 -4.59 -11.30
CA PHE A 395 1.10 -5.55 -12.15
C PHE A 395 -0.38 -5.13 -12.32
N PRO A 396 -0.94 -5.09 -13.53
CA PRO A 396 -2.31 -4.64 -13.76
C PRO A 396 -3.33 -5.49 -13.00
N ASN A 397 -4.36 -4.85 -12.46
CA ASN A 397 -5.47 -5.54 -11.82
C ASN A 397 -6.40 -6.19 -12.86
N TRP A 398 -7.08 -7.27 -12.45
CA TRP A 398 -8.06 -8.05 -13.24
C TRP A 398 -9.15 -7.19 -13.92
N ASN A 399 -9.52 -6.06 -13.31
CA ASN A 399 -10.57 -5.16 -13.82
C ASN A 399 -10.14 -4.29 -15.03
N LEU A 400 -8.88 -4.36 -15.47
CA LEU A 400 -8.38 -3.57 -16.61
C LEU A 400 -8.52 -4.29 -17.97
N GLY A 401 -9.34 -5.33 -18.05
CA GLY A 401 -9.58 -6.07 -19.29
C GLY A 401 -8.48 -7.08 -19.67
N VAL A 402 -7.50 -7.29 -18.78
CA VAL A 402 -6.59 -8.43 -18.89
C VAL A 402 -7.35 -9.65 -18.41
N SER A 403 -7.59 -10.61 -19.31
CA SER A 403 -8.39 -11.78 -18.99
C SER A 403 -7.68 -12.66 -17.96
N GLY A 404 -8.44 -13.40 -17.16
CA GLY A 404 -7.87 -14.32 -16.18
C GLY A 404 -6.87 -15.32 -16.78
N ILE A 405 -7.06 -15.66 -18.07
CA ILE A 405 -6.17 -16.51 -18.86
C ILE A 405 -4.81 -15.83 -19.06
N ASP A 406 -4.78 -14.54 -19.41
CA ASP A 406 -3.54 -13.83 -19.72
C ASP A 406 -2.64 -13.77 -18.49
N ILE A 407 -3.23 -13.54 -17.31
CA ILE A 407 -2.52 -13.53 -16.03
C ILE A 407 -2.04 -14.94 -15.69
N PHE A 408 -2.90 -15.95 -15.84
CA PHE A 408 -2.56 -17.34 -15.57
C PHE A 408 -1.43 -17.85 -16.47
N ASN A 409 -1.52 -17.60 -17.78
CA ASN A 409 -0.49 -17.91 -18.76
C ASN A 409 0.80 -17.14 -18.47
N THR A 410 0.73 -15.86 -18.10
CA THR A 410 1.91 -15.08 -17.72
C THR A 410 2.60 -15.71 -16.50
N VAL A 411 1.84 -16.07 -15.47
CA VAL A 411 2.38 -16.67 -14.24
C VAL A 411 2.99 -18.05 -14.53
N LEU A 412 2.32 -18.85 -15.34
CA LEU A 412 2.81 -20.15 -15.76
C LEU A 412 4.08 -20.05 -16.61
N LEU A 413 4.13 -19.11 -17.57
CA LEU A 413 5.34 -18.81 -18.34
C LEU A 413 6.48 -18.35 -17.42
N LEU A 414 6.19 -17.56 -16.39
CA LEU A 414 7.17 -17.18 -15.38
C LEU A 414 7.66 -18.39 -14.56
N ILE A 415 6.79 -19.35 -14.22
CA ILE A 415 7.19 -20.61 -13.56
C ILE A 415 8.08 -21.44 -14.49
N LEU A 416 7.75 -21.56 -15.77
CA LEU A 416 8.64 -22.25 -16.73
C LEU A 416 9.99 -21.59 -16.83
N PHE A 417 9.98 -20.28 -17.00
CA PHE A 417 11.21 -19.51 -17.11
C PHE A 417 12.05 -19.68 -15.84
N PHE A 418 11.41 -19.71 -14.67
CA PHE A 418 12.06 -20.01 -13.39
C PHE A 418 12.68 -21.42 -13.37
N GLU A 419 11.93 -22.46 -13.70
CA GLU A 419 12.45 -23.83 -13.63
C GLU A 419 13.54 -24.09 -14.68
N PHE A 420 13.45 -23.41 -15.84
CA PHE A 420 14.50 -23.41 -16.86
C PHE A 420 15.79 -22.72 -16.36
N LEU A 421 15.68 -21.49 -15.84
CA LEU A 421 16.84 -20.73 -15.35
C LEU A 421 17.49 -21.37 -14.12
N SER A 422 16.70 -22.00 -13.25
CA SER A 422 17.21 -22.76 -12.10
C SER A 422 17.82 -24.12 -12.47
N LYS A 423 17.88 -24.45 -13.77
CA LYS A 423 18.41 -25.72 -14.31
C LYS A 423 17.69 -26.97 -13.79
N ASN A 424 16.45 -26.82 -13.31
CA ASN A 424 15.60 -27.92 -12.85
C ASN A 424 14.79 -28.49 -14.00
N TYR A 425 15.46 -29.09 -14.99
CA TYR A 425 14.84 -29.53 -16.25
C TYR A 425 13.68 -30.53 -16.05
N LYS A 426 13.70 -31.33 -14.99
CA LYS A 426 12.57 -32.22 -14.63
C LYS A 426 11.30 -31.45 -14.28
N ARG A 427 11.43 -30.39 -13.48
CA ARG A 427 10.30 -29.52 -13.12
C ARG A 427 9.90 -28.65 -14.29
N PHE A 428 10.86 -28.16 -15.07
CA PHE A 428 10.58 -27.46 -16.33
C PHE A 428 9.71 -28.31 -17.26
N LEU A 429 10.08 -29.57 -17.51
CA LEU A 429 9.27 -30.51 -18.30
C LEU A 429 7.88 -30.73 -17.71
N LEU A 430 7.78 -30.92 -16.39
CA LEU A 430 6.49 -31.11 -15.71
C LEU A 430 5.59 -29.87 -15.84
N TRP A 431 6.12 -28.68 -15.57
CA TRP A 431 5.37 -27.43 -15.74
C TRP A 431 5.08 -27.13 -17.21
N SER A 432 5.92 -27.58 -18.14
CA SER A 432 5.67 -27.44 -19.59
C SER A 432 4.47 -28.28 -19.99
N LEU A 433 4.38 -29.50 -19.46
CA LEU A 433 3.21 -30.36 -19.64
C LEU A 433 1.97 -29.76 -18.98
N VAL A 434 2.08 -29.18 -17.79
CA VAL A 434 0.95 -28.47 -17.14
C VAL A 434 0.49 -27.29 -17.99
N ILE A 435 1.41 -26.49 -18.53
CA ILE A 435 1.09 -25.36 -19.40
C ILE A 435 0.46 -25.81 -20.69
N VAL A 436 1.07 -26.77 -21.37
CA VAL A 436 0.51 -27.32 -22.60
C VAL A 436 -0.88 -27.91 -22.31
N THR A 437 -1.09 -28.59 -21.18
CA THR A 437 -2.40 -29.13 -20.80
C THR A 437 -3.39 -28.01 -20.52
N VAL A 438 -3.02 -26.96 -19.78
CA VAL A 438 -3.95 -25.87 -19.48
C VAL A 438 -4.20 -25.00 -20.72
N SER A 439 -3.18 -24.74 -21.55
CA SER A 439 -3.22 -23.89 -22.73
C SER A 439 -3.82 -24.56 -23.98
N ILE A 440 -3.75 -25.90 -24.10
CA ILE A 440 -4.45 -26.66 -25.17
C ILE A 440 -5.92 -26.89 -24.77
N LEU A 441 -6.19 -26.99 -23.46
CA LEU A 441 -7.55 -27.13 -22.96
C LEU A 441 -8.26 -25.78 -22.80
N SER A 442 -7.56 -24.65 -22.87
CA SER A 442 -8.10 -23.27 -22.93
C SER A 442 -8.28 -22.79 -24.34
#